data_AF-A0A2N3FB81-F1
#
_entry.id   AF-A0A2N3FB81-F1
#
_cell.length_a   1.000
_cell.length_b   1.000
_cell.length_c   1.000
_cell.angle_alpha   90.00
_cell.angle_beta   90.00
_cell.angle_gamma   90.00
#
_symmetry.space_group_name_H-M   'P 1'
#
loop_
_entity.id
_entity.type
_entity.pdbx_description
1 polymer ?
#
loop_
_entity_poly.entity_id
_entity_poly.type
_entity_poly.pdbx_seq_one_letter_code
_entity_poly.pdbx_strand_id
1 'polypeptide(L)' 'MNLRHSLSPTNLALVAVFAGLIAASTIWPGAELVSGVPITLQTLAVLLAGAALGPWRGAGAVVLYLVVGTAGAPIF' A
#
# COMPACT_ATOMS: atom_id res chain seq x y z
N MET A 1 -15.47 -10.65 13.86
CA MET A 1 -14.02 -10.94 13.77
C MET A 1 -13.40 -10.78 15.15
N ASN A 2 -12.70 -11.79 15.67
CA ASN A 2 -12.01 -11.67 16.96
C ASN A 2 -10.79 -10.74 16.81
N LEU A 3 -10.87 -9.52 17.35
CA LEU A 3 -9.83 -8.49 17.28
C LEU A 3 -8.43 -9.01 17.71
N ARG A 4 -8.42 -9.95 18.67
CA ARG A 4 -7.21 -10.61 19.18
C ARG A 4 -6.44 -11.40 18.12
N HIS A 5 -7.14 -12.00 17.15
CA HIS A 5 -6.50 -12.72 16.05
C HIS A 5 -6.09 -11.81 14.90
N SER A 6 -6.84 -10.72 14.67
CA SER A 6 -6.48 -9.71 13.67
C SER A 6 -5.17 -9.00 14.02
N LEU A 7 -4.92 -8.72 15.30
CA LEU A 7 -3.70 -8.05 15.78
C LEU A 7 -2.51 -9.00 16.07
N SER A 8 -2.51 -10.20 15.46
CA SER A 8 -1.34 -11.09 15.54
C SER A 8 -0.09 -10.39 14.96
N PRO A 9 1.11 -10.58 15.55
CA PRO A 9 2.36 -9.99 15.06
C PRO A 9 2.60 -10.24 13.57
N THR A 10 2.25 -11.43 13.08
CA THR A 10 2.37 -11.79 11.66
C THR A 10 1.48 -10.93 10.77
N ASN A 11 0.23 -10.66 11.18
CA ASN A 11 -0.67 -9.81 10.39
C ASN A 11 -0.18 -8.37 10.35
N LEU A 12 0.32 -7.86 11.48
CA LEU A 12 0.92 -6.54 11.57
C LEU A 12 2.14 -6.41 10.66
N ALA A 13 3.03 -7.41 10.67
CA ALA A 13 4.19 -7.47 9.79
C ALA A 13 3.76 -7.48 8.31
N LEU A 14 2.79 -8.31 7.93
CA LEU A 14 2.28 -8.36 6.55
C LEU A 14 1.70 -7.02 6.08
N VAL A 15 0.88 -6.38 6.92
CA VAL A 15 0.29 -5.06 6.65
C VAL A 15 1.39 -4.01 6.48
N ALA A 16 2.38 -3.98 7.39
CA ALA A 16 3.48 -3.02 7.35
C ALA A 16 4.38 -3.21 6.11
N VAL A 17 4.72 -4.46 5.77
CA VAL A 17 5.55 -4.77 4.60
C VAL A 17 4.85 -4.37 3.31
N PHE A 18 3.55 -4.64 3.16
CA PHE A 18 2.81 -4.24 1.96
C PHE A 18 2.58 -2.73 1.90
N ALA A 19 2.36 -2.05 3.03
CA ALA A 19 2.34 -0.58 3.06
C ALA A 19 3.69 0.00 2.59
N GLY A 20 4.79 -0.59 3.07
CA GLY A 20 6.16 -0.25 2.62
C GLY A 20 6.39 -0.55 1.13
N LEU A 21 5.84 -1.65 0.60
CA LEU A 21 5.90 -1.98 -0.83
C LEU A 21 5.16 -0.94 -1.68
N ILE A 22 3.97 -0.50 -1.26
CA ILE A 22 3.22 0.56 -1.95
C ILE A 22 4.03 1.86 -1.93
N ALA A 23 4.58 2.24 -0.78
CA ALA A 23 5.44 3.41 -0.66
C ALA A 23 6.70 3.30 -1.55
N ALA A 24 7.38 2.15 -1.55
CA ALA A 24 8.58 1.93 -2.36
C ALA A 24 8.30 1.98 -3.87
N SER A 25 7.05 1.73 -4.29
CA SER A 25 6.68 1.81 -5.71
C SER A 25 6.81 3.22 -6.30
N THR A 26 6.84 4.27 -5.48
CA THR A 26 7.02 5.67 -5.93
C THR A 26 8.45 5.99 -6.34
N ILE A 27 9.42 5.11 -6.06
CA ILE A 27 10.80 5.24 -6.55
C ILE A 27 10.83 5.27 -8.08
N TRP A 28 9.88 4.57 -8.73
CA TRP A 28 9.69 4.67 -10.17
C TRP A 28 8.82 5.90 -10.50
N PRO A 29 9.33 6.89 -11.26
CA PRO A 29 8.60 8.14 -11.55
C PRO A 29 7.39 7.96 -12.48
N GLY A 30 7.20 6.76 -13.03
CA GLY A 30 6.13 6.47 -13.99
C GLY A 30 6.54 6.76 -15.44
N ALA A 31 5.71 6.30 -16.37
CA ALA A 31 5.81 6.64 -17.79
C ALA A 31 4.76 7.71 -18.11
N GLU A 32 5.19 8.85 -18.65
CA GLU A 32 4.29 9.91 -19.06
C GLU A 32 3.46 9.50 -20.28
N LEU A 33 2.15 9.71 -20.19
CA LEU A 33 1.24 9.55 -21.31
C LEU A 33 0.91 10.92 -21.92
N VAL A 34 0.44 10.89 -23.16
CA VAL A 34 -0.07 12.08 -23.87
C VAL A 34 -1.19 12.79 -23.09
N SER A 35 -1.89 12.08 -22.20
CA SER A 35 -2.92 12.63 -21.32
C SER A 35 -2.38 13.52 -20.17
N GLY A 36 -1.06 13.56 -19.95
CA GLY A 36 -0.42 14.31 -18.86
C GLY A 36 -0.51 13.64 -17.48
N VAL A 37 -1.05 12.41 -17.40
CA VAL A 37 -1.08 11.62 -16.18
C VAL A 37 -0.10 10.46 -16.31
N PRO A 38 0.94 10.37 -15.46
CA PRO A 38 1.90 9.29 -15.54
C PRO A 38 1.26 7.95 -15.14
N ILE A 39 1.57 6.90 -15.88
CA ILE A 39 1.30 5.52 -15.44
C ILE A 39 2.41 5.12 -14.47
N THR A 40 2.05 4.86 -13.22
CA THR A 40 2.96 4.50 -12.12
C THR A 40 2.76 3.05 -11.69
N LEU A 41 3.68 2.56 -10.84
CA LEU A 41 3.57 1.24 -10.22
C LEU A 41 2.62 1.23 -9.01
N GLN A 42 2.12 2.39 -8.57
CA GLN A 42 1.29 2.52 -7.37
C GLN A 42 -0.02 1.72 -7.48
N THR A 43 -0.72 1.83 -8.61
CA THR A 43 -1.99 1.14 -8.81
C THR A 43 -1.81 -0.38 -8.80
N LEU A 44 -0.72 -0.88 -9.41
CA LEU A 44 -0.32 -2.29 -9.33
C LEU A 44 -0.03 -2.70 -7.88
N ALA A 45 0.75 -1.90 -7.12
CA ALA A 45 1.08 -2.22 -5.74
C ALA A 45 -0.15 -2.30 -4.84
N VAL A 46 -1.12 -1.39 -5.01
CA VAL A 46 -2.40 -1.41 -4.29
C VAL A 46 -3.22 -2.66 -4.64
N LEU A 47 -3.30 -3.02 -5.92
CA LEU A 47 -4.01 -4.23 -6.36
C LEU A 47 -3.34 -5.50 -5.81
N LEU A 48 -2.01 -5.56 -5.81
CA LEU A 48 -1.24 -6.67 -5.24
C LEU A 48 -1.47 -6.80 -3.72
N ALA A 49 -1.55 -5.69 -2.99
CA ALA A 49 -1.89 -5.72 -1.57
C ALA A 49 -3.26 -6.36 -1.31
N GLY A 50 -4.27 -5.99 -2.10
CA GLY A 50 -5.61 -6.59 -2.01
C GLY A 50 -5.62 -8.08 -2.39
N ALA A 51 -4.94 -8.43 -3.49
CA ALA A 51 -4.89 -9.80 -4.01
C ALA A 51 -4.12 -10.77 -3.10
N ALA A 52 -2.99 -10.34 -2.54
CA ALA A 52 -2.11 -11.19 -1.73
C ALA A 52 -2.55 -11.32 -0.28
N LEU A 53 -3.10 -10.26 0.32
CA LEU A 53 -3.45 -10.23 1.75
C LEU A 53 -4.95 -10.48 2.02
N GLY A 54 -5.78 -10.43 0.97
CA GLY A 54 -7.23 -10.46 1.09
C GLY A 54 -7.81 -9.10 1.52
N PRO A 55 -9.15 -9.00 1.64
CA PRO A 55 -9.85 -7.72 1.70
C PRO A 55 -9.46 -6.86 2.91
N TRP A 56 -9.35 -7.47 4.10
CA TRP A 56 -9.15 -6.71 5.34
C TRP A 56 -7.69 -6.32 5.60
N ARG A 57 -6.75 -7.22 5.33
CA ARG A 57 -5.32 -6.95 5.51
C ARG A 57 -4.78 -6.06 4.39
N GLY A 58 -5.26 -6.25 3.15
CA GLY A 58 -4.97 -5.36 2.03
C GLY A 58 -5.48 -3.95 2.28
N ALA A 59 -6.74 -3.79 2.72
CA ALA A 59 -7.27 -2.49 3.14
C ALA A 59 -6.45 -1.87 4.28
N GLY A 60 -6.04 -2.67 5.27
CA GLY A 60 -5.16 -2.20 6.35
C GLY A 60 -3.81 -1.68 5.84
N ALA A 61 -3.19 -2.34 4.84
CA ALA A 61 -1.95 -1.90 4.24
C ALA A 61 -2.11 -0.56 3.48
N VAL A 62 -3.18 -0.43 2.71
CA VAL A 62 -3.51 0.81 1.98
C VAL A 62 -3.79 1.96 2.96
N VAL A 63 -4.59 1.71 4.01
CA VAL A 63 -4.88 2.72 5.03
C VAL A 63 -3.61 3.15 5.75
N LEU A 64 -2.74 2.21 6.14
CA LEU A 64 -1.46 2.53 6.78
C LEU A 64 -0.59 3.40 5.86
N TYR A 65 -0.48 3.03 4.58
CA TYR A 65 0.22 3.81 3.57
C TYR A 65 -0.33 5.24 3.46
N LEU A 66 -1.65 5.40 3.37
CA LEU A 66 -2.29 6.72 3.28
C LEU A 66 -2.05 7.55 4.53
N VAL A 67 -2.15 6.97 5.73
CA VAL A 67 -1.88 7.65 7.00
C VAL A 67 -0.44 8.16 7.04
N VAL A 68 0.54 7.34 6.63
CA VAL A 68 1.95 7.74 6.64
C VAL A 68 2.23 8.84 5.61
N GLY A 69 1.71 8.70 4.38
CA GLY A 69 1.89 9.72 3.35
C GLY A 69 1.22 11.04 3.72
N THR A 70 -0.01 11.00 4.23
CA THR A 70 -0.73 12.21 4.68
C THR A 70 -0.13 12.83 5.94
N ALA A 71 0.59 12.06 6.76
CA ALA A 71 1.38 12.58 7.87
C ALA A 71 2.66 13.32 7.45
N GLY A 72 2.96 13.41 6.14
CA GLY A 72 4.05 14.21 5.60
C GLY A 72 5.22 13.41 5.03
N ALA A 73 5.14 12.07 4.98
CA ALA A 73 6.14 11.27 4.30
C ALA A 73 6.06 11.51 2.77
N PRO A 74 7.20 11.74 2.08
CA PRO A 74 7.22 11.98 0.63
C PRO A 74 7.12 10.65 -0.15
N ILE A 75 5.98 9.97 -0.01
CA ILE A 75 5.72 8.62 -0.55
C ILE A 75 4.49 8.58 -1.45
N PHE A 76 4.04 9.72 -1.96
CA PHE A 76 2.97 9.84 -2.94
C PHE A 76 3.51 9.98 -4.36
#